data_AF-A0A7S0D699-F1
#
_entry.id   AF-A0A7S0D699-F1
#
_cell.length_a   1.000
_cell.length_b   1.000
_cell.length_c   1.000
_cell.angle_alpha   90.00
_cell.angle_beta   90.00
_cell.angle_gamma   90.00
#
_symmetry.space_group_name_H-M   'P 1'
#
loop_
_entity.id
_entity.type
_entity.pdbx_description
1 polymer ?
#
loop_
_entity_poly.entity_id
_entity_poly.type
_entity_poly.pdbx_seq_one_letter_code
_entity_poly.pdbx_strand_id
1 'polypeptide(L)'
;SRRRDAFDKEWDQRIASFRKRCDAVERKLRDRHAAALEKTRASLEARLVSKPKRFTPQLEELLRKRKELMRRRQFSEALDALKQAEAREKVELEDHKRRVRGENVEILDQLFRTQRDELAVFARERDAEETRISAARANAAARAAKNGCAAARAAVIRLAGSTRSISRSIASASFDT
;
A
#
# COMPACT_ATOMS: atom_id res chain seq x y z
N SER A 1 -15.30 37.49 3.20
CA SER A 1 -16.47 37.65 4.09
C SER A 1 -16.27 36.65 5.20
N ARG A 2 -16.25 37.09 6.47
CA ARG A 2 -15.79 36.26 7.61
C ARG A 2 -16.39 34.84 7.66
N ARG A 3 -17.64 34.67 7.20
CA ARG A 3 -18.32 33.36 7.13
C ARG A 3 -17.77 32.43 6.04
N ARG A 4 -17.42 32.97 4.87
CA ARG A 4 -16.78 32.21 3.78
C ARG A 4 -15.37 31.80 4.18
N ASP A 5 -14.63 32.72 4.78
CA ASP A 5 -13.25 32.48 5.22
C ASP A 5 -13.19 31.41 6.33
N ALA A 6 -14.18 31.39 7.24
CA ALA A 6 -14.32 30.34 8.24
C ALA A 6 -14.68 28.96 7.63
N PHE A 7 -15.57 28.94 6.64
CA PHE A 7 -15.92 27.72 5.90
C PHE A 7 -14.69 27.13 5.19
N ASP A 8 -13.94 27.95 4.46
CA ASP A 8 -12.75 27.48 3.74
C ASP A 8 -11.70 26.93 4.70
N LYS A 9 -11.43 27.63 5.81
CA LYS A 9 -10.54 27.13 6.87
C LYS A 9 -10.96 25.78 7.45
N GLU A 10 -12.26 25.58 7.70
CA GLU A 10 -12.77 24.31 8.22
C GLU A 10 -12.53 23.16 7.23
N TRP A 11 -12.80 23.39 5.95
CA TRP A 11 -12.59 22.37 4.91
C TRP A 11 -11.13 22.09 4.63
N ASP A 12 -10.28 23.11 4.64
CA ASP A 12 -8.84 22.95 4.50
C ASP A 12 -8.28 22.15 5.68
N GLN A 13 -8.75 22.41 6.91
CA GLN A 13 -8.39 21.62 8.09
C GLN A 13 -8.84 20.15 7.95
N ARG A 14 -10.02 19.88 7.39
CA ARG A 14 -10.51 18.50 7.15
C ARG A 14 -9.62 17.76 6.14
N ILE A 15 -9.24 18.41 5.03
CA ILE A 15 -8.33 17.82 4.02
C ILE A 15 -6.94 17.59 4.64
N ALA A 16 -6.39 18.56 5.36
CA ALA A 16 -5.11 18.43 6.03
C ALA A 16 -5.10 17.26 7.03
N SER A 17 -6.18 17.11 7.81
CA SER A 17 -6.33 16.00 8.76
C SER A 17 -6.43 14.65 8.06
N PHE A 18 -7.14 14.57 6.93
CA PHE A 18 -7.21 13.37 6.10
C PHE A 18 -5.83 12.98 5.54
N ARG A 19 -5.13 13.92 4.89
CA ARG A 19 -3.78 13.70 4.34
C ARG A 19 -2.80 13.24 5.40
N LYS A 20 -2.82 13.85 6.59
CA LYS A 20 -1.99 13.41 7.73
C LYS A 20 -2.26 11.96 8.15
N ARG A 21 -3.52 11.49 8.08
CA ARG A 21 -3.86 10.08 8.34
C ARG A 21 -3.33 9.18 7.23
N CYS A 22 -3.46 9.59 5.97
CA CYS A 22 -2.88 8.87 4.84
C CYS A 22 -1.36 8.73 5.00
N ASP A 23 -0.64 9.81 5.30
CA ASP A 23 0.81 9.78 5.52
C ASP A 23 1.22 8.85 6.67
N ALA A 24 0.39 8.74 7.70
CA ALA A 24 0.63 7.81 8.82
C ALA A 24 0.42 6.35 8.39
N VAL A 25 -0.62 6.06 7.60
CA VAL A 25 -0.87 4.72 7.04
C VAL A 25 0.21 4.34 6.04
N GLU A 26 0.61 5.25 5.17
CA GLU A 26 1.66 5.01 4.17
C GLU A 26 3.00 4.70 4.84
N ARG A 27 3.36 5.43 5.91
CA ARG A 27 4.56 5.11 6.70
C ARG A 27 4.49 3.71 7.29
N LYS A 28 3.37 3.35 7.93
CA LYS A 28 3.18 1.99 8.48
C LYS A 28 3.28 0.91 7.40
N LEU A 29 2.76 1.18 6.20
CA LEU A 29 2.83 0.27 5.06
C LEU A 29 4.28 0.07 4.61
N ARG A 30 5.05 1.15 4.48
CA ARG A 30 6.48 1.11 4.15
C ARG A 30 7.30 0.39 5.22
N ASP A 31 7.05 0.65 6.50
CA ASP A 31 7.74 -0.01 7.61
C ASP A 31 7.47 -1.53 7.58
N ARG A 32 6.21 -1.92 7.36
CA ARG A 32 5.83 -3.34 7.18
C ARG A 32 6.51 -3.98 5.98
N HIS A 33 6.57 -3.27 4.84
CA HIS A 33 7.23 -3.74 3.63
C HIS A 33 8.73 -3.95 3.84
N ALA A 34 9.40 -3.00 4.51
CA ALA A 34 10.81 -3.11 4.86
C ALA A 34 11.09 -4.29 5.79
N ALA A 35 10.27 -4.47 6.83
CA ALA A 35 10.39 -5.62 7.73
C ALA A 35 10.17 -6.97 7.01
N ALA A 36 9.20 -7.03 6.09
CA ALA A 36 8.94 -8.22 5.29
C ALA A 36 10.09 -8.53 4.31
N LEU A 37 10.71 -7.49 3.74
CA LEU A 37 11.89 -7.63 2.88
C LEU A 37 13.08 -8.17 3.66
N GLU A 38 13.36 -7.64 4.85
CA GLU A 38 14.49 -8.10 5.65
C GLU A 38 14.29 -9.55 6.13
N LYS A 39 13.08 -9.90 6.56
CA LYS A 39 12.73 -11.28 6.92
C LYS A 39 12.91 -12.23 5.73
N THR A 40 12.42 -11.83 4.55
CA THR A 40 12.57 -12.62 3.33
C THR A 40 14.03 -12.76 2.96
N ARG A 41 14.80 -11.67 2.96
CA ARG A 41 16.25 -11.65 2.70
C ARG A 41 16.98 -12.67 3.58
N ALA A 42 16.81 -12.60 4.90
CA ALA A 42 17.45 -13.52 5.83
C ALA A 42 17.08 -14.99 5.54
N SER A 43 15.81 -15.24 5.19
CA SER A 43 15.35 -16.58 4.79
C SER A 43 15.99 -17.06 3.49
N LEU A 44 16.10 -16.20 2.47
CA LEU A 44 16.68 -16.55 1.18
C LEU A 44 18.21 -16.74 1.27
N GLU A 45 18.90 -15.94 2.08
CA GLU A 45 20.32 -16.12 2.40
C GLU A 45 20.56 -17.47 3.09
N ALA A 46 19.74 -17.83 4.09
CA ALA A 46 19.83 -19.13 4.75
C ALA A 46 19.63 -20.31 3.77
N ARG A 47 18.72 -20.17 2.79
CA ARG A 47 18.51 -21.18 1.75
C ARG A 47 19.73 -21.37 0.85
N LEU A 48 20.43 -20.29 0.51
CA LEU A 48 21.62 -20.36 -0.36
C LEU A 48 22.81 -21.07 0.30
N VAL A 49 22.90 -21.01 1.62
CA VAL A 49 23.95 -21.69 2.40
C VAL A 49 23.56 -23.14 2.72
N SER A 50 22.27 -23.47 2.65
CA SER A 50 21.78 -24.81 2.94
C SER A 50 22.29 -25.85 1.94
N LYS A 51 22.63 -27.04 2.43
CA LYS A 51 23.03 -28.17 1.61
C LYS A 51 21.79 -28.90 1.06
N PRO A 52 21.90 -29.61 -0.07
CA PRO A 52 20.87 -30.51 -0.52
C PRO A 52 20.50 -31.51 0.58
N LYS A 53 19.20 -31.73 0.80
CA LYS A 53 18.73 -32.74 1.76
C LYS A 53 19.12 -34.17 1.36
N ARG A 54 19.19 -34.42 0.04
CA ARG A 54 19.61 -35.68 -0.56
C ARG A 54 20.39 -35.38 -1.82
N PHE A 55 21.41 -36.19 -2.06
CA PHE A 55 22.15 -36.20 -3.31
C PHE A 55 21.46 -37.11 -4.32
N THR A 56 21.91 -37.08 -5.58
CA THR A 56 21.36 -38.01 -6.56
C THR A 56 21.71 -39.46 -6.21
N PRO A 57 20.89 -40.44 -6.63
CA PRO A 57 21.19 -41.86 -6.41
C PRO A 57 22.58 -42.26 -6.92
N GLN A 58 23.04 -41.63 -8.00
CA GLN A 58 24.36 -41.89 -8.60
C GLN A 58 25.51 -41.51 -7.66
N LEU A 59 25.43 -40.35 -7.01
CA LEU A 59 26.43 -39.92 -6.03
C LEU A 59 26.36 -40.79 -4.77
N GLU A 60 25.16 -41.12 -4.30
CA GLU A 60 24.98 -42.03 -3.16
C GLU A 60 25.57 -43.42 -3.43
N GLU A 61 25.43 -43.94 -4.66
CA GLU A 61 26.04 -45.20 -5.11
C GLU A 61 27.56 -45.12 -5.15
N LEU A 62 28.16 -44.04 -5.67
CA LEU A 62 29.61 -43.83 -5.66
C LEU A 62 30.17 -43.79 -4.23
N LEU A 63 29.48 -43.10 -3.33
CA LEU A 63 29.84 -43.05 -1.91
C LEU A 63 29.71 -44.42 -1.23
N ARG A 64 28.68 -45.20 -1.57
CA ARG A 64 28.51 -46.57 -1.09
C ARG A 64 29.62 -47.49 -1.62
N LYS A 65 29.92 -47.42 -2.91
CA LYS A 65 31.00 -48.17 -3.57
C LYS A 65 32.36 -47.86 -2.95
N ARG A 66 32.67 -46.59 -2.69
CA ARG A 66 33.88 -46.18 -1.96
C ARG A 66 33.97 -46.87 -0.59
N LYS A 67 32.89 -46.83 0.21
CA LYS A 67 32.88 -47.46 1.54
C LYS A 67 33.11 -48.97 1.45
N GLU A 68 32.56 -49.63 0.44
CA GLU A 68 32.76 -51.05 0.22
C GLU A 68 34.19 -51.39 -0.19
N LEU A 69 34.79 -50.64 -1.11
CA LEU A 69 36.19 -50.80 -1.53
C LEU A 69 37.16 -50.59 -0.36
N MET A 70 36.88 -49.62 0.51
CA MET A 70 37.66 -49.40 1.74
C MET A 70 37.60 -50.62 2.69
N ARG A 71 36.44 -51.25 2.86
CA ARG A 71 36.30 -52.48 3.68
C ARG A 71 37.08 -53.65 3.08
N ARG A 72 37.13 -53.75 1.76
CA ARG A 72 37.87 -54.77 1.01
C ARG A 72 39.37 -54.46 0.90
N ARG A 73 39.85 -53.36 1.49
CA ARG A 73 41.26 -52.90 1.43
C ARG A 73 41.75 -52.60 0.00
N GLN A 74 40.83 -52.29 -0.91
CA GLN A 74 41.09 -51.89 -2.29
C GLN A 74 41.30 -50.37 -2.36
N PHE A 75 42.43 -49.89 -1.84
CA PHE A 75 42.64 -48.46 -1.60
C PHE A 75 42.80 -47.65 -2.89
N SER A 76 43.42 -48.20 -3.92
CA SER A 76 43.53 -47.58 -5.24
C SER A 76 42.17 -47.29 -5.84
N GLU A 77 41.31 -48.31 -5.91
CA GLU A 77 39.97 -48.19 -6.47
C GLU A 77 39.08 -47.31 -5.59
N ALA A 78 39.28 -47.35 -4.26
CA ALA A 78 38.57 -46.46 -3.33
C ALA A 78 38.94 -44.99 -3.54
N LEU A 79 40.20 -44.69 -3.88
CA LEU A 79 40.68 -43.35 -4.17
C LEU A 79 40.11 -42.84 -5.50
N ASP A 80 40.04 -43.69 -6.52
CA ASP A 80 39.41 -43.33 -7.79
C ASP A 80 37.91 -43.10 -7.64
N ALA A 81 37.22 -43.96 -6.87
CA ALA A 81 35.81 -43.77 -6.53
C ALA A 81 35.57 -42.48 -5.73
N LEU A 82 36.51 -42.10 -4.85
CA LEU A 82 36.45 -40.82 -4.12
C LEU A 82 36.56 -39.63 -5.07
N LYS A 83 37.55 -39.61 -5.98
CA LYS A 83 37.71 -38.52 -6.96
C LYS A 83 36.46 -38.35 -7.82
N GLN A 84 35.85 -39.46 -8.25
CA GLN A 84 34.60 -39.44 -9.01
C GLN A 84 33.44 -38.89 -8.18
N ALA A 85 33.32 -39.31 -6.91
CA ALA A 85 32.29 -38.81 -6.00
C ALA A 85 32.45 -37.30 -5.73
N GLU A 86 33.66 -36.81 -5.46
CA GLU A 86 33.94 -35.39 -5.22
C GLU A 86 33.64 -34.52 -6.44
N ALA A 87 34.04 -34.98 -7.64
CA ALA A 87 33.73 -34.28 -8.88
C ALA A 87 32.22 -34.17 -9.11
N ARG A 88 31.48 -35.25 -8.81
CA ARG A 88 30.01 -35.27 -8.94
C ARG A 88 29.33 -34.42 -7.87
N GLU A 89 29.79 -34.50 -6.62
CA GLU A 89 29.28 -33.68 -5.52
C GLU A 89 29.40 -32.19 -5.84
N LYS A 90 30.53 -31.76 -6.39
CA LYS A 90 30.72 -30.37 -6.81
C LYS A 90 29.67 -29.92 -7.83
N VAL A 91 29.39 -30.74 -8.84
CA VAL A 91 28.37 -30.44 -9.86
C VAL A 91 26.99 -30.36 -9.22
N GLU A 92 26.62 -31.33 -8.38
CA GLU A 92 25.31 -31.34 -7.73
C GLU A 92 25.10 -30.18 -6.76
N LEU A 93 26.14 -29.75 -6.05
CA LEU A 93 26.09 -28.57 -5.19
C LEU A 93 25.88 -27.29 -6.00
N GLU A 94 26.53 -27.14 -7.15
CA GLU A 94 26.32 -25.99 -8.03
C GLU A 94 24.93 -25.99 -8.67
N ASP A 95 24.45 -27.16 -9.12
CA ASP A 95 23.08 -27.31 -9.62
C ASP A 95 22.03 -27.01 -8.55
N HIS A 96 22.27 -27.44 -7.31
CA HIS A 96 21.41 -27.11 -6.18
C HIS A 96 21.37 -25.60 -5.93
N LYS A 97 22.53 -24.93 -5.85
CA LYS A 97 22.60 -23.48 -5.69
C LYS A 97 21.89 -22.76 -6.83
N ARG A 98 22.07 -23.20 -8.07
CA ARG A 98 21.40 -22.61 -9.23
C ARG A 98 19.88 -22.71 -9.11
N ARG A 99 19.36 -23.88 -8.72
CA ARG A 99 17.93 -24.09 -8.49
C ARG A 99 17.38 -23.21 -7.37
N VAL A 100 18.06 -23.20 -6.22
CA VAL A 100 17.68 -22.37 -5.07
C VAL A 100 17.70 -20.88 -5.43
N ARG A 101 18.67 -20.42 -6.24
CA ARG A 101 18.67 -19.04 -6.76
C ARG A 101 17.43 -18.76 -7.61
N GLY A 102 17.05 -19.68 -8.51
CA GLY A 102 15.82 -19.55 -9.30
C GLY A 102 14.58 -19.43 -8.41
N GLU A 103 14.41 -20.35 -7.48
CA GLU A 103 13.29 -20.34 -6.51
C GLU A 103 13.30 -19.07 -5.64
N ASN A 104 14.48 -18.57 -5.26
CA ASN A 104 14.61 -17.34 -4.48
C ASN A 104 14.14 -16.11 -5.28
N VAL A 105 14.47 -16.04 -6.59
CA VAL A 105 14.00 -14.96 -7.47
C VAL A 105 12.48 -14.97 -7.57
N GLU A 106 11.87 -16.14 -7.75
CA GLU A 106 10.40 -16.26 -7.83
C GLU A 106 9.70 -15.76 -6.55
N ILE A 107 10.27 -16.05 -5.37
CA ILE A 107 9.75 -15.56 -4.09
C ILE A 107 9.88 -14.04 -3.97
N LEU A 108 11.01 -13.47 -4.39
CA LEU A 108 11.19 -12.02 -4.42
C LEU A 108 10.20 -11.36 -5.37
N ASP A 109 10.00 -11.93 -6.56
CA ASP A 109 9.03 -11.43 -7.53
C ASP A 109 7.62 -11.42 -6.95
N GLN A 110 7.22 -12.50 -6.28
CA GLN A 110 5.91 -12.57 -5.63
C GLN A 110 5.78 -11.54 -4.52
N LEU A 111 6.81 -11.37 -3.68
CA LEU A 111 6.83 -10.36 -2.62
C LEU A 111 6.66 -8.95 -3.18
N PHE A 112 7.45 -8.60 -4.20
CA PHE A 112 7.38 -7.27 -4.82
C PHE A 112 6.05 -7.04 -5.54
N ARG A 113 5.46 -8.06 -6.17
CA ARG A 113 4.11 -7.95 -6.76
C ARG A 113 3.08 -7.62 -5.69
N THR A 114 3.04 -8.40 -4.60
CA THR A 114 2.12 -8.14 -3.48
C THR A 114 2.30 -6.73 -2.90
N GLN A 115 3.54 -6.27 -2.71
CA GLN A 115 3.81 -4.92 -2.21
C GLN A 115 3.32 -3.82 -3.17
N ARG A 116 3.51 -4.00 -4.48
CA ARG A 116 2.99 -3.08 -5.50
C ARG A 116 1.46 -3.05 -5.51
N ASP A 117 0.81 -4.21 -5.41
CA ASP A 117 -0.64 -4.31 -5.39
C ASP A 117 -1.24 -3.61 -4.17
N GLU A 118 -0.65 -3.83 -2.99
CA GLU A 118 -1.05 -3.14 -1.76
C GLU A 118 -0.90 -1.61 -1.86
N LEU A 119 0.21 -1.12 -2.43
CA LEU A 119 0.42 0.31 -2.66
C LEU A 119 -0.58 0.87 -3.69
N ALA A 120 -0.89 0.11 -4.73
CA ALA A 120 -1.85 0.51 -5.75
C ALA A 120 -3.28 0.61 -5.18
N VAL A 121 -3.69 -0.33 -4.35
CA VAL A 121 -4.99 -0.28 -3.64
C VAL A 121 -5.03 0.93 -2.73
N PHE A 122 -4.00 1.14 -1.90
CA PHE A 122 -3.94 2.29 -1.01
C PHE A 122 -4.01 3.63 -1.76
N ALA A 123 -3.29 3.76 -2.87
CA ALA A 123 -3.33 4.97 -3.70
C ALA A 123 -4.74 5.23 -4.26
N ARG A 124 -5.41 4.18 -4.78
CA ARG A 124 -6.78 4.29 -5.30
C ARG A 124 -7.77 4.70 -4.21
N GLU A 125 -7.67 4.12 -3.01
CA GLU A 125 -8.54 4.46 -1.88
C GLU A 125 -8.31 5.90 -1.40
N ARG A 126 -7.05 6.33 -1.33
CA ARG A 126 -6.69 7.72 -1.00
C ARG A 126 -7.32 8.69 -1.99
N ASP A 127 -7.13 8.45 -3.29
CA ASP A 127 -7.61 9.35 -4.34
C ASP A 127 -9.16 9.38 -4.40
N ALA A 128 -9.81 8.22 -4.19
CA ALA A 128 -11.27 8.12 -4.10
C ALA A 128 -11.82 8.93 -2.92
N GLU A 129 -11.17 8.84 -1.75
CA GLU A 129 -11.61 9.58 -0.57
C GLU A 129 -11.33 11.08 -0.67
N GLU A 130 -10.20 11.49 -1.26
CA GLU A 130 -9.92 12.89 -1.56
C GLU A 130 -10.96 13.48 -2.53
N THR A 131 -11.41 12.69 -3.51
CA THR A 131 -12.50 13.05 -4.41
C THR A 131 -13.82 13.22 -3.66
N ARG A 132 -14.16 12.31 -2.72
CA ARG A 132 -15.37 12.42 -1.89
C ARG A 132 -15.36 13.66 -1.02
N ILE A 133 -14.23 13.97 -0.37
CA ILE A 133 -14.09 15.18 0.46
C ILE A 133 -14.26 16.43 -0.41
N SER A 134 -13.67 16.46 -1.60
CA SER A 134 -13.78 17.57 -2.54
C SER A 134 -15.21 17.78 -3.04
N ALA A 135 -15.91 16.69 -3.39
CA ALA A 135 -17.32 16.74 -3.76
C ALA A 135 -18.22 17.19 -2.60
N ALA A 136 -17.93 16.73 -1.37
CA ALA A 136 -18.64 17.16 -0.18
C ALA A 136 -18.46 18.66 0.09
N ARG A 137 -17.24 19.20 -0.09
CA ARG A 137 -16.95 20.64 -0.02
C ARG A 137 -17.76 21.42 -1.05
N ALA A 138 -17.76 20.98 -2.31
CA ALA A 138 -18.50 21.63 -3.39
C ALA A 138 -20.01 21.64 -3.12
N ASN A 139 -20.58 20.51 -2.67
CA ASN A 139 -21.99 20.40 -2.31
C ASN A 139 -22.35 21.30 -1.11
N ALA A 140 -21.50 21.35 -0.09
CA ALA A 140 -21.70 22.21 1.07
C ALA A 140 -21.64 23.70 0.68
N ALA A 141 -20.71 24.08 -0.19
CA ALA A 141 -20.60 25.44 -0.71
C ALA A 141 -21.85 25.84 -1.54
N ALA A 142 -22.34 24.95 -2.41
CA ALA A 142 -23.54 25.19 -3.20
C ALA A 142 -24.79 25.39 -2.31
N ARG A 143 -24.94 24.58 -1.25
CA ARG A 143 -26.02 24.73 -0.27
C ARG A 143 -25.92 26.05 0.50
N ALA A 144 -24.71 26.43 0.94
CA ALA A 144 -24.47 27.69 1.64
C ALA A 144 -24.81 28.90 0.74
N ALA A 145 -24.47 28.85 -0.55
CA ALA A 145 -24.84 29.88 -1.51
C ALA A 145 -26.36 29.97 -1.70
N LYS A 146 -27.05 28.84 -1.90
CA LYS A 146 -28.51 28.78 -2.06
C LYS A 146 -29.24 29.34 -0.84
N ASN A 147 -28.81 28.97 0.36
CA ASN A 147 -29.40 29.45 1.61
C ASN A 147 -29.12 30.95 1.84
N GLY A 148 -27.93 31.43 1.47
CA GLY A 148 -27.61 32.86 1.49
C GLY A 148 -28.50 33.67 0.55
N CYS A 149 -28.73 33.17 -0.67
CA CYS A 149 -29.65 33.80 -1.62
C CYS A 149 -31.12 33.76 -1.14
N ALA A 150 -31.56 32.67 -0.51
CA ALA A 150 -32.91 32.57 0.05
C ALA A 150 -33.12 33.55 1.20
N ALA A 151 -32.14 33.68 2.10
CA ALA A 151 -32.16 34.64 3.21
C ALA A 151 -32.18 36.09 2.70
N ALA A 152 -31.38 36.41 1.67
CA ALA A 152 -31.38 37.72 1.03
C ALA A 152 -32.74 38.05 0.38
N ARG A 153 -33.34 37.09 -0.35
CA ARG A 153 -34.68 37.26 -0.95
C ARG A 153 -35.76 37.46 0.11
N ALA A 154 -35.74 36.68 1.20
CA ALA A 154 -36.68 36.84 2.31
C ALA A 154 -36.56 38.20 3.00
N ALA A 155 -35.33 38.73 3.15
CA ALA A 155 -35.10 40.06 3.71
C ALA A 155 -35.67 41.17 2.80
N VAL A 156 -35.44 41.07 1.48
CA VAL A 156 -35.99 42.02 0.49
C VAL A 156 -37.52 42.03 0.50
N ILE A 157 -38.17 40.86 0.56
CA ILE A 157 -39.63 40.76 0.64
C ILE A 157 -40.16 41.40 1.93
N ARG A 158 -39.47 41.20 3.06
CA ARG A 158 -39.87 41.77 4.36
C ARG A 158 -39.75 43.30 4.36
N LEU A 159 -38.69 43.84 3.76
CA LEU A 159 -38.51 45.27 3.54
C LEU A 159 -39.60 45.84 2.62
N ALA A 160 -39.89 45.19 1.49
CA ALA A 160 -40.93 45.62 0.56
C ALA A 160 -42.36 45.55 1.14
N GLY A 161 -42.63 44.58 2.02
CA GLY A 161 -43.89 44.49 2.77
C GLY A 161 -44.02 45.58 3.85
N SER A 162 -42.91 45.93 4.51
CA SER A 162 -42.85 47.02 5.49
C SER A 162 -43.08 48.38 4.82
N THR A 163 -42.49 48.63 3.65
CA THR A 163 -42.72 49.88 2.89
C THR A 163 -44.17 50.02 2.40
N ARG A 164 -44.82 48.93 1.97
CA ARG A 164 -46.25 48.96 1.60
C ARG A 164 -47.17 49.25 2.78
N SER A 165 -46.83 48.77 3.98
CA SER A 165 -47.57 49.07 5.21
C SER A 165 -47.48 50.57 5.56
N ILE A 166 -46.28 51.15 5.45
CA ILE A 166 -46.05 52.58 5.70
C ILE A 166 -46.81 53.45 4.69
N SER A 167 -46.76 53.13 3.39
CA SER A 167 -47.51 53.89 2.37
C SER A 167 -49.03 53.81 2.55
N ARG A 168 -49.57 52.70 3.06
CA ARG A 168 -51.02 52.55 3.34
C ARG A 168 -51.45 53.34 4.57
N SER A 169 -50.59 53.41 5.58
CA SER A 169 -50.83 54.17 6.82
C SER A 169 -50.75 55.69 6.62
N ILE A 170 -49.94 56.16 5.66
CA ILE A 170 -49.86 57.58 5.28
C ILE A 170 -51.11 57.98 4.47
N ALA A 171 -51.58 57.14 3.55
CA ALA A 171 -52.78 57.42 2.76
C ALA A 171 -54.07 57.46 3.60
N SER A 172 -54.15 56.70 4.70
CA SER A 172 -55.29 56.77 5.63
C SER A 172 -55.25 57.97 6.59
N ALA A 173 -54.10 58.63 6.74
CA ALA A 173 -53.94 59.80 7.61
C ALA A 173 -54.19 61.13 6.88
N SER A 174 -54.49 61.11 5.57
CA SER A 174 -54.70 62.31 4.75
C SER A 174 -56.18 62.57 4.39
N PHE A 175 -57.14 61.93 5.07
CA PHE A 175 -58.58 62.10 4.78
C PHE A 175 -59.41 62.65 5.95
N ASP A 176 -58.78 63.11 7.03
CA ASP A 176 -59.46 63.77 8.15
C ASP A 176 -58.96 65.22 8.29
N THR A 177 -59.42 66.10 7.39
CA THR A 177 -59.52 67.57 7.56
C THR A 177 -60.65 68.07 6.69
#